data_AF-A0A8J9TDZ5-F1
#
_entry.id   AF-A0A8J9TDZ5-F1
#
_cell.length_a   1.000
_cell.length_b   1.000
_cell.length_c   1.000
_cell.angle_alpha   90.00
_cell.angle_beta   90.00
_cell.angle_gamma   90.00
#
_symmetry.space_group_name_H-M   'P 1'
#
loop_
_entity.id
_entity.type
_entity.pdbx_description
1 polymer ?
#
loop_
_entity_poly.entity_id
_entity_poly.type
_entity_poly.pdbx_seq_one_letter_code
_entity_poly.pdbx_strand_id
1 'polypeptide(L)' 'AIALDESIQVVNPPVDFTPAKFITLLFTDLGVLTPSAVSDELIRLYQ' A
#
# COMPACT_ATOMS: atom_id res chain seq x y z
N ALA A 1 19.33 -29.59 12.80
CA ALA A 1 18.66 -28.29 12.62
C ALA A 1 19.28 -27.31 13.61
N ILE A 2 19.71 -26.14 13.16
CA ILE A 2 20.26 -25.10 14.06
C ILE A 2 19.07 -24.55 14.86
N ALA A 3 19.11 -24.67 16.18
CA ALA A 3 18.12 -24.04 17.05
C ALA A 3 18.35 -22.53 17.02
N LEU A 4 17.29 -21.78 16.74
CA LEU A 4 17.32 -20.32 16.82
C LEU A 4 17.20 -19.91 18.29
N ASP A 5 17.94 -18.87 18.66
CA ASP A 5 17.91 -18.31 20.01
C ASP A 5 16.51 -17.76 20.34
N GLU A 6 16.01 -18.02 21.56
CA GLU A 6 14.64 -17.68 21.98
C GLU A 6 14.37 -16.16 22.01
N SER A 7 15.42 -15.33 21.99
CA SER A 7 15.27 -13.86 21.90
C SER A 7 14.96 -13.36 20.48
N ILE A 8 15.07 -14.22 19.46
CA ILE A 8 14.87 -13.83 18.06
C ILE A 8 13.39 -13.83 17.70
N GLN A 9 12.85 -12.65 17.43
CA GLN A 9 11.52 -12.48 16.85
C GLN A 9 11.61 -12.55 15.32
N VAL A 10 10.95 -13.53 14.71
CA VAL A 10 10.83 -13.64 13.25
C VAL A 10 9.56 -12.94 12.79
N VAL A 11 9.72 -11.88 12.00
CA VAL A 11 8.61 -11.07 11.48
C VAL A 11 8.64 -11.09 9.96
N ASN A 12 7.50 -11.37 9.32
CA ASN A 12 7.36 -11.34 7.86
C ASN A 12 6.05 -10.64 7.49
N PRO A 13 6.02 -9.30 7.44
CA PRO A 13 4.82 -8.56 7.10
C PRO A 13 4.41 -8.87 5.65
N PRO A 14 3.13 -9.18 5.38
CA PRO A 14 2.66 -9.52 4.04
C PRO A 14 2.52 -8.30 3.11
N VAL A 15 2.67 -7.09 3.64
CA VAL A 15 2.46 -5.83 2.93
C VAL A 15 3.34 -4.74 3.55
N ASP A 16 3.75 -3.78 2.73
CA ASP A 16 4.49 -2.59 3.15
C ASP A 16 3.79 -1.29 2.67
N PHE A 17 4.37 -0.15 3.05
CA PHE A 17 3.87 1.15 2.62
C PHE A 17 4.69 1.68 1.46
N THR A 18 4.04 1.90 0.31
CA THR A 18 4.62 2.60 -0.83
C THR A 18 4.08 4.05 -0.88
N PRO A 19 4.92 5.07 -0.63
CA PRO A 19 4.51 6.47 -0.72
C PRO A 19 3.98 6.87 -2.10
N ALA A 20 3.00 7.77 -2.13
CA ALA A 20 2.36 8.27 -3.36
C ALA A 20 3.36 8.86 -4.39
N LYS A 21 4.47 9.46 -3.94
CA LYS A 21 5.50 10.03 -4.83
C LYS A 21 6.19 8.99 -5.74
N PHE A 22 6.06 7.71 -5.42
CA PHE A 22 6.60 6.61 -6.23
C PHE A 22 5.55 5.96 -7.16
N ILE A 23 4.30 6.43 -7.13
CA ILE A 23 3.21 5.93 -7.95
C ILE A 23 2.87 6.99 -8.99
N THR A 24 3.12 6.72 -10.27
CA THR A 24 2.84 7.69 -11.34
C THR A 24 1.36 7.69 -11.71
N LEU A 25 0.78 6.51 -11.93
CA LEU A 25 -0.58 6.33 -12.43
C LEU A 25 -1.23 5.10 -11.80
N LEU A 26 -2.55 5.15 -11.63
CA LEU A 26 -3.42 4.08 -11.16
C LEU A 26 -4.47 3.79 -12.23
N PHE A 27 -4.57 2.55 -12.68
CA PHE A 27 -5.56 2.13 -13.66
C PHE A 27 -6.79 1.60 -12.95
N THR A 28 -7.93 2.25 -13.19
CA THR A 28 -9.22 1.91 -12.56
C THR A 28 -10.32 1.89 -13.60
N ASP A 29 -11.51 1.41 -13.23
CA ASP A 29 -12.67 1.39 -14.12
C ASP A 29 -13.20 2.80 -14.45
N LEU A 30 -12.86 3.81 -13.63
CA LEU A 30 -13.17 5.21 -13.88
C LEU A 30 -12.16 5.88 -14.85
N GLY A 31 -11.10 5.15 -15.21
CA GLY A 31 -9.99 5.63 -16.02
C GLY A 31 -8.66 5.63 -15.28
N VAL A 32 -7.69 6.34 -15.86
CA VAL A 32 -6.34 6.49 -15.30
C VAL A 32 -6.31 7.67 -14.33
N LEU A 33 -5.91 7.41 -13.09
CA LEU A 33 -5.86 8.41 -12.01
C LEU A 33 -4.43 8.63 -11.52
N THR A 34 -4.16 9.83 -11.00
CA THR A 34 -2.97 10.10 -10.19
C THR A 34 -3.27 9.74 -8.73
N PRO A 35 -2.25 9.47 -7.89
CA PRO A 35 -2.49 9.23 -6.46
C PRO A 35 -3.25 10.35 -5.76
N SER A 36 -3.08 11.61 -6.20
CA SER A 36 -3.83 12.75 -5.67
C SER A 36 -5.31 12.73 -6.04
N ALA A 37 -5.65 12.33 -7.27
CA ALA A 37 -7.03 12.25 -7.73
C ALA A 37 -7.84 11.14 -7.02
N VAL A 38 -7.17 10.13 -6.46
CA VAL A 38 -7.83 9.11 -5.63
C VAL A 38 -8.52 9.73 -4.42
N SER A 39 -7.95 10.79 -3.83
CA SER A 39 -8.56 11.47 -2.67
C SER A 39 -9.94 12.02 -3.00
N ASP A 40 -10.10 12.66 -4.16
CA ASP A 40 -11.37 13.22 -4.61
C ASP A 40 -12.39 12.11 -4.89
N GLU A 41 -11.96 11.00 -5.50
CA GLU A 41 -12.82 9.83 -5.72
C GLU A 41 -13.25 9.16 -4.41
N LEU A 42 -12.37 9.05 -3.42
CA LEU A 42 -12.72 8.51 -2.10
C LEU A 42 -13.71 9.42 -1.37
N ILE A 43 -13.54 10.75 -1.42
CA ILE A 43 -14.51 11.69 -0.87
C ILE A 43 -15.87 11.49 -1.53
N ARG A 44 -15.92 11.45 -2.87
CA ARG A 44 -17.15 11.26 -3.64
C ARG A 44 -17.89 9.94 -3.33
N LEU A 45 -17.16 8.86 -3.02
CA LEU A 45 -17.75 7.54 -2.75
C LEU A 45 -18.29 7.37 -1.34
N TYR A 46 -17.69 8.08 -0.37
CA TYR A 46 -17.94 7.85 1.06
C TYR A 46 -18.56 9.05 1.79
N GLN A 47 -18.74 10.19 1.12
CA GLN A 47 -19.54 11.34 1.60
C GLN A 47 -20.82 11.46 0.79
#